data_AF-X1CVY0-F1
#
_entry.id   AF-X1CVY0-F1
#
_cell.length_a   1.000
_cell.length_b   1.000
_cell.length_c   1.000
_cell.angle_alpha   90.00
_cell.angle_beta   90.00
_cell.angle_gamma   90.00
#
_symmetry.space_group_name_H-M   'P 1'
#
loop_
_entity.id
_entity.type
_entity.pdbx_description
1 polymer ?
#
loop_
_entity_poly.entity_id
_entity_poly.type
_entity_poly.pdbx_seq_one_letter_code
_entity_poly.pdbx_strand_id
1 'polypeptide(L)' 'WDSGTTYRDICYQGEVEFSRYNFEEVEPAVQFKLFQTYEEEAKKLLNKGLALPAYDYTLKCLFLYYRKMLLIIP' A
#
# COMPACT_ATOMS: atom_id res chain seq x y z
N TRP A 1 5.94 -7.85 22.50
CA TRP A 1 5.01 -7.84 23.63
C TRP A 1 5.59 -8.65 24.75
N ASP A 2 6.01 -7.97 25.79
CA ASP A 2 6.61 -8.54 27.00
C ASP A 2 5.99 -7.81 28.21
N SER A 3 6.21 -8.35 29.40
CA SER A 3 5.74 -7.90 30.71
C SER A 3 5.83 -6.39 31.00
N GLY A 4 6.67 -5.63 30.28
CA GLY A 4 6.81 -4.18 30.44
C GLY A 4 6.54 -3.32 29.19
N THR A 5 6.09 -3.87 28.06
CA THR A 5 5.86 -3.09 26.83
C THR A 5 4.53 -3.46 26.18
N THR A 6 3.62 -2.50 26.12
CA THR A 6 2.28 -2.65 25.54
C THR A 6 2.28 -2.37 24.03
N TYR A 7 1.17 -2.63 23.34
CA TYR A 7 1.12 -2.53 21.86
C TYR A 7 1.09 -1.08 21.46
N ARG A 8 0.39 -0.31 22.29
CA ARG A 8 0.38 1.12 22.20
C ARG A 8 1.81 1.68 22.20
N ASP A 9 2.68 1.21 23.09
CA ASP A 9 4.04 1.75 23.20
C ASP A 9 4.89 1.55 21.93
N ILE A 10 4.54 0.55 21.11
CA ILE A 10 5.29 0.21 19.88
C ILE A 10 4.58 0.73 18.62
N CYS A 11 3.25 0.56 18.55
CA CYS A 11 2.48 0.73 17.32
C CYS A 11 1.73 2.07 17.26
N TYR A 12 1.49 2.73 18.39
CA TYR A 12 0.62 3.92 18.45
C TYR A 12 1.11 5.06 17.55
N GLN A 13 2.41 5.36 17.58
CA GLN A 13 2.97 6.42 16.74
C GLN A 13 2.79 6.09 15.25
N GLY A 14 3.08 4.84 14.87
CA GLY A 14 2.90 4.38 13.49
C GLY A 14 1.44 4.44 13.05
N GLU A 15 0.51 4.03 13.90
CA GLU A 15 -0.93 4.10 13.60
C GLU A 15 -1.41 5.54 13.43
N VAL A 16 -0.96 6.48 14.27
CA VAL A 16 -1.29 7.91 14.14
C VAL A 16 -0.76 8.47 12.82
N GLU A 17 0.51 8.22 12.50
CA GLU A 17 1.14 8.74 11.30
C GLU A 17 0.55 8.14 10.02
N PHE A 18 0.34 6.82 9.98
CA PHE A 18 -0.27 6.15 8.83
C PHE A 18 -1.73 6.55 8.65
N SER A 19 -2.48 6.78 9.73
CA SER A 19 -3.86 7.27 9.63
C SER A 19 -3.89 8.67 9.02
N ARG A 20 -3.09 9.62 9.54
CA ARG A 20 -3.00 10.97 8.95
C ARG A 20 -2.58 10.92 7.49
N TYR A 21 -1.57 10.12 7.17
CA TYR A 21 -1.15 9.96 5.77
C TYR A 21 -2.27 9.42 4.88
N ASN A 22 -2.95 8.35 5.31
CA ASN A 22 -3.95 7.67 4.50
C ASN A 22 -5.23 8.50 4.32
N PHE A 23 -5.60 9.39 5.25
CA PHE A 23 -6.86 10.15 5.21
C PHE A 23 -6.69 11.62 4.82
N GLU A 24 -5.58 12.26 5.18
CA GLU A 24 -5.42 13.72 5.05
C GLU A 24 -4.35 14.09 4.01
N GLU A 25 -3.22 13.39 3.98
CA GLU A 25 -2.04 13.81 3.18
C GLU A 25 -1.91 13.08 1.84
N VAL A 26 -2.72 12.07 1.58
CA VAL A 26 -2.58 11.25 0.38
C VAL A 26 -3.02 12.03 -0.85
N GLU A 27 -2.09 12.26 -1.77
CA GLU A 27 -2.38 12.86 -3.08
C GLU A 27 -2.91 11.78 -4.04
N PRO A 28 -4.21 11.77 -4.39
CA PRO A 28 -4.81 10.68 -5.16
C PRO A 28 -4.16 10.52 -6.54
N ALA A 29 -3.79 11.62 -7.19
CA ALA A 29 -3.19 11.60 -8.53
C ALA A 29 -1.87 10.81 -8.55
N VAL A 30 -1.06 10.94 -7.51
CA VAL A 30 0.20 10.20 -7.37
C VAL A 30 -0.06 8.71 -7.17
N GLN A 31 -1.04 8.35 -6.33
CA GLN A 31 -1.41 6.96 -6.09
C GLN A 31 -1.93 6.27 -7.35
N PHE A 32 -2.74 6.97 -8.16
CA PHE A 32 -3.21 6.47 -9.45
C PHE A 32 -2.07 6.21 -10.42
N LYS A 33 -1.12 7.15 -10.52
CA LYS A 33 0.05 7.00 -11.39
C LYS A 33 0.92 5.80 -10.97
N LEU A 34 1.12 5.62 -9.67
CA LEU A 34 1.87 4.48 -9.12
C LEU A 34 1.17 3.15 -9.42
N PHE A 35 -0.16 3.09 -9.25
CA PHE A 35 -0.95 1.90 -9.59
C PHE A 35 -0.79 1.52 -11.06
N GLN A 36 -0.95 2.48 -11.98
CA GLN A 36 -0.77 2.24 -13.41
C GLN A 36 0.65 1.75 -13.74
N THR A 37 1.66 2.38 -13.13
CA THR A 37 3.07 2.01 -13.33
C THR A 37 3.34 0.57 -12.89
N TYR A 38 2.80 0.16 -11.73
CA TYR A 38 2.99 -1.20 -11.23
C TYR A 38 2.20 -2.24 -12.03
N GLU A 39 1.01 -1.89 -12.52
CA GLU A 39 0.22 -2.77 -13.39
C GLU A 39 0.95 -3.02 -14.73
N GLU A 40 1.51 -1.97 -15.33
CA GLU A 40 2.27 -2.07 -16.57
C GLU A 40 3.53 -2.92 -16.41
N GLU A 41 4.29 -2.72 -15.32
CA GLU A 41 5.50 -3.50 -15.07
C GLU A 41 5.17 -4.97 -14.77
N ALA A 42 4.08 -5.25 -14.03
CA ALA A 42 3.59 -6.62 -13.83
C ALA A 42 3.27 -7.32 -15.16
N LYS A 43 2.53 -6.67 -16.06
CA LYS A 43 2.19 -7.21 -17.39
C LYS A 43 3.45 -7.49 -18.22
N LYS A 44 4.41 -6.56 -18.20
CA LYS A 44 5.68 -6.71 -18.91
C LYS A 44 6.52 -7.86 -18.37
N LEU A 45 6.55 -8.07 -17.05
CA LEU A 45 7.24 -9.18 -16.41
C LEU A 45 6.57 -10.53 -16.74
N LEU A 46 5.23 -10.57 -16.78
CA LEU A 46 4.49 -11.76 -17.23
C LEU A 46 4.82 -12.13 -18.68
N ASN A 47 4.88 -11.14 -19.58
CA ASN A 47 5.27 -11.37 -20.98
C ASN A 47 6.70 -11.93 -21.13
N LYS A 48 7.57 -11.72 -20.12
CA LYS A 48 8.92 -12.26 -20.06
C LYS A 48 9.01 -13.61 -19.33
N GLY A 49 7.88 -14.18 -18.90
CA GLY A 49 7.84 -15.42 -18.12
C GLY A 49 8.32 -15.28 -16.67
N LEU A 50 8.49 -14.05 -16.18
CA LEU A 50 8.96 -13.78 -14.82
C LEU A 50 7.78 -13.71 -13.85
N ALA A 51 7.23 -14.87 -13.49
CA ALA A 51 6.01 -14.97 -12.70
C ALA A 51 6.16 -14.44 -11.25
N LEU A 52 7.28 -14.74 -10.56
CA LEU A 52 7.47 -14.30 -9.18
C LEU A 52 7.60 -12.77 -9.07
N PRO A 53 8.43 -12.09 -9.89
CA PRO A 53 8.45 -10.62 -9.90
C PRO A 53 7.11 -10.00 -10.28
N ALA A 54 6.39 -10.56 -11.27
CA ALA A 54 5.08 -10.07 -11.64
C ALA A 54 4.05 -10.18 -10.51
N TYR A 55 4.12 -11.25 -9.72
CA TYR A 55 3.28 -11.43 -8.55
C TYR A 55 3.55 -10.36 -7.48
N ASP A 56 4.81 -10.05 -7.18
CA ASP A 56 5.17 -8.98 -6.25
C ASP A 56 4.63 -7.61 -6.68
N TYR A 57 4.71 -7.28 -7.97
CA TYR A 57 4.12 -6.03 -8.48
C TYR A 57 2.59 -6.03 -8.38
N THR A 58 1.95 -7.18 -8.55
CA THR A 58 0.50 -7.33 -8.38
C THR A 58 0.09 -7.10 -6.91
N LEU A 59 0.86 -7.61 -5.95
CA LEU A 59 0.63 -7.35 -4.52
C LEU A 59 0.74 -5.86 -4.17
N LYS A 60 1.70 -5.14 -4.78
CA LYS A 60 1.82 -3.68 -4.62
C LYS A 60 0.60 -2.95 -5.18
N CYS A 61 0.09 -3.36 -6.35
CA CYS A 61 -1.15 -2.81 -6.91
C CYS A 61 -2.33 -3.02 -5.96
N LEU A 62 -2.48 -4.22 -5.40
CA LEU A 62 -3.55 -4.52 -4.44
C LEU A 62 -3.46 -3.61 -3.21
N PHE A 63 -2.27 -3.44 -2.64
CA PHE A 63 -2.06 -2.58 -1.48
C PHE A 63 -2.48 -1.12 -1.74
N LEU A 64 -2.11 -0.57 -2.91
CA LEU A 64 -2.54 0.77 -3.31
C LEU A 64 -4.05 0.86 -3.54
N TYR A 65 -4.66 -0.19 -4.10
CA TYR A 65 -6.10 -0.25 -4.34
C TYR A 65 -6.91 -0.30 -3.03
N TYR A 66 -6.48 -1.07 -2.04
CA TYR A 66 -7.19 -1.13 -0.74
C TYR A 66 -7.08 0.18 0.04
N ARG A 67 -5.97 0.92 -0.08
CA ARG A 67 -5.86 2.27 0.50
C ARG A 67 -6.85 3.26 -0.12
N LYS A 68 -7.16 3.11 -1.40
CA LYS A 68 -8.20 3.90 -2.08
C LYS A 68 -9.61 3.62 -1.53
N MET A 69 -9.90 2.38 -1.13
CA MET A 69 -11.23 2.02 -0.62
C MET A 69 -11.55 2.70 0.73
N LEU A 70 -10.55 2.92 1.59
CA LEU A 70 -10.73 3.63 2.86
C LEU A 70 -11.05 5.13 2.68
N LEU A 71 -10.68 5.73 1.54
CA LEU A 71 -10.94 7.13 1.22
C LEU A 71 -12.33 7.40 0.61
N ILE A 72 -13.05 6.35 0.19
CA ILE A 72 -14.34 6.47 -0.53
C ILE A 72 -15.53 6.11 0.38
N ILE A 73 -15.29 5.60 1.59
CA ILE A 73 -16.35 5.31 2.56
C ILE A 73 -16.49 6.56 3.46
N PRO A 74 -17.61 7.31 3.36
CA PRO A 74 -17.87 8.48 4.21
C PRO A 74 -18.09 8.10 5.68
#